data_AF-K9SEE7-F1
#
_entry.id   AF-K9SEE7-F1
#
_cell.length_a   1.000
_cell.length_b   1.000
_cell.length_c   1.000
_cell.angle_alpha   90.00
_cell.angle_beta   90.00
_cell.angle_gamma   90.00
#
_symmetry.space_group_name_H-M   'P 1'
#
loop_
_entity.id
_entity.type
_entity.pdbx_description
1 polymer ?
#
loop_
_entity_poly.entity_id
_entity_poly.type
_entity_poly.pdbx_seq_one_letter_code
_entity_poly.pdbx_strand_id
1 'polypeptide(L)'
;MDSQSYLIFSLGDARYGVEALLVQELFFLPQLTPVVEAPPAIAGIVRVRGEILSVINLERFLRCKPRPYSITDSVIVLAQGDRRVGILVHQVHEIQTISADQVVTDWAGRSPISIPTATLTGVTQINDQLVFLLNAASLFGYLHASAPPVSSSEQDLSGDAESLSGSDRAHSYFFPEATPEEREIFLHRAKNLLYQTETQDASQLIPLAVIGLGNEYFGIELDIVREFTDVRQVTPIPCCPAHVVGNMNLRGEILTLVDVRPSLSVVTTAQTTSDQAVVLQVEDIIVGLQVDEVCDVVYLHPSDIKPVPNAVRNSTEDYLKGSAPYQTAMMSILDLAKFLSQGGLVVDEEVA
;
A
#
# COMPACT_ATOMS: atom_id res chain seq x y z
N MET A 1 25.89 15.08 -3.11
CA MET A 1 25.79 13.66 -3.47
C MET A 1 24.34 13.48 -3.84
N ASP A 2 24.06 13.13 -5.09
CA ASP A 2 22.68 13.06 -5.58
C ASP A 2 22.07 11.76 -5.04
N SER A 3 21.26 11.89 -4.00
CA SER A 3 20.49 10.80 -3.40
C SER A 3 19.04 10.93 -3.88
N GLN A 4 18.43 9.80 -4.21
CA GLN A 4 17.09 9.75 -4.76
C GLN A 4 16.23 8.75 -3.99
N SER A 5 14.99 9.13 -3.70
CA SER A 5 14.06 8.29 -2.94
C SER A 5 13.28 7.36 -3.87
N TYR A 6 13.22 6.08 -3.50
CA TYR A 6 12.53 5.04 -4.23
C TYR A 6 11.50 4.36 -3.32
N LEU A 7 10.28 4.17 -3.83
CA LEU A 7 9.28 3.31 -3.22
C LEU A 7 9.61 1.85 -3.57
N ILE A 8 9.88 1.04 -2.54
CA ILE A 8 10.25 -0.36 -2.64
C ILE A 8 8.99 -1.24 -2.54
N PHE A 9 8.89 -2.24 -3.40
CA PHE A 9 7.78 -3.19 -3.45
C PHE A 9 8.27 -4.57 -3.91
N SER A 10 7.44 -5.61 -3.76
CA SER A 10 7.76 -6.97 -4.21
C SER A 10 6.88 -7.46 -5.36
N LEU A 11 7.49 -8.30 -6.18
CA LEU A 11 6.82 -9.21 -7.12
C LEU A 11 7.40 -10.61 -6.87
N GLY A 12 6.63 -11.46 -6.22
CA GLY A 12 7.10 -12.73 -5.67
C GLY A 12 8.21 -12.50 -4.65
N ASP A 13 9.32 -13.22 -4.82
CA ASP A 13 10.48 -13.13 -3.92
C ASP A 13 11.45 -12.00 -4.30
N ALA A 14 11.21 -11.30 -5.42
CA ALA A 14 12.08 -10.24 -5.91
C ALA A 14 11.57 -8.85 -5.47
N ARG A 15 12.52 -7.97 -5.14
CA ARG A 15 12.24 -6.58 -4.75
C ARG A 15 12.56 -5.62 -5.89
N TYR A 16 11.71 -4.62 -6.02
CA TYR A 16 11.79 -3.60 -7.06
C TYR A 16 11.61 -2.23 -6.42
N GLY A 17 12.14 -1.20 -7.08
CA GLY A 17 11.96 0.18 -6.66
C GLY A 17 11.49 1.05 -7.82
N VAL A 18 10.60 1.99 -7.56
CA VAL A 18 10.26 3.08 -8.49
C VAL A 18 10.50 4.42 -7.80
N GLU A 19 10.82 5.45 -8.56
CA GLU A 19 11.09 6.77 -7.99
C GLU A 19 9.88 7.28 -7.21
N ALA A 20 10.07 7.62 -5.94
CA ALA A 20 8.99 8.06 -5.06
C ALA A 20 8.34 9.36 -5.57
N LEU A 21 9.12 10.23 -6.22
CA LEU A 21 8.65 11.48 -6.85
C LEU A 21 7.61 11.26 -7.96
N LEU A 22 7.59 10.08 -8.58
CA LEU A 22 6.61 9.75 -9.61
C LEU A 22 5.36 9.10 -9.02
N VAL A 23 5.39 8.67 -7.76
CA VAL A 23 4.25 8.02 -7.10
C VAL A 23 3.24 9.09 -6.71
N GLN A 24 2.06 9.03 -7.30
CA GLN A 24 0.96 9.95 -7.01
C GLN A 24 0.04 9.42 -5.91
N GLU A 25 -0.29 8.13 -5.96
CA GLU A 25 -1.13 7.47 -4.97
C GLU A 25 -0.90 5.95 -5.07
N LEU A 26 -1.30 5.24 -4.03
CA LEU A 26 -1.36 3.77 -4.01
C LEU A 26 -2.68 3.34 -3.38
N PHE A 27 -3.20 2.20 -3.84
CA PHE A 27 -4.39 1.58 -3.28
C PHE A 27 -4.35 0.09 -3.52
N PHE A 28 -5.07 -0.69 -2.71
CA PHE A 28 -5.19 -2.11 -2.96
C PHE A 28 -5.93 -2.39 -4.27
N LEU A 29 -5.54 -3.47 -4.95
CA LEU A 29 -6.10 -3.89 -6.23
C LEU A 29 -7.64 -3.85 -6.16
N PRO A 30 -8.30 -3.04 -7.00
CA PRO A 30 -9.74 -3.03 -7.16
C PRO A 30 -10.13 -3.99 -8.29
N GLN A 31 -11.43 -4.16 -8.50
CA GLN A 31 -11.89 -4.77 -9.74
C GLN A 31 -11.46 -3.91 -10.94
N LEU A 32 -10.73 -4.51 -11.88
CA LEU A 32 -10.41 -3.87 -13.15
C LEU A 32 -11.45 -4.24 -14.22
N THR A 33 -11.70 -3.33 -15.14
CA THR A 33 -12.45 -3.63 -16.37
C THR A 33 -11.44 -4.11 -17.43
N PRO A 34 -11.58 -5.34 -17.97
CA PRO A 34 -10.69 -5.82 -19.02
C PRO A 34 -10.87 -4.99 -20.28
N VAL A 35 -9.77 -4.73 -20.99
CA VAL A 35 -9.78 -4.01 -22.27
C VAL A 35 -9.58 -5.02 -23.39
N VAL A 36 -10.53 -5.05 -24.33
CA VAL A 36 -10.49 -5.92 -25.51
C VAL A 36 -9.28 -5.53 -26.37
N GLU A 37 -8.55 -6.51 -26.89
CA GLU A 37 -7.33 -6.33 -27.70
C GLU A 37 -6.17 -5.59 -27.01
N ALA A 38 -6.24 -5.39 -25.69
CA ALA A 38 -5.14 -4.78 -24.96
C ALA A 38 -3.90 -5.69 -24.99
N PRO A 39 -2.69 -5.10 -25.09
CA PRO A 39 -1.45 -5.85 -24.92
C PRO A 39 -1.44 -6.67 -23.64
N PRO A 40 -0.76 -7.83 -23.60
CA PRO A 40 -0.84 -8.78 -22.49
C PRO A 40 -0.42 -8.21 -21.14
N ALA A 41 0.45 -7.21 -21.12
CA ALA A 41 0.87 -6.53 -19.89
C ALA A 41 -0.21 -5.60 -19.30
N ILE A 42 -1.24 -5.20 -20.04
CA ILE A 42 -2.34 -4.41 -19.51
C ILE A 42 -3.29 -5.36 -18.76
N ALA A 43 -3.40 -5.18 -17.45
CA ALA A 43 -4.30 -5.94 -16.60
C ALA A 43 -5.77 -5.52 -16.80
N GLY A 44 -5.98 -4.25 -17.12
CA GLY A 44 -7.28 -3.65 -17.36
C GLY A 44 -7.25 -2.14 -17.11
N ILE A 45 -8.43 -1.54 -17.05
CA ILE A 45 -8.63 -0.14 -16.65
C ILE A 45 -9.47 -0.08 -15.38
N VAL A 46 -9.24 0.96 -14.58
CA VAL A 46 -10.10 1.31 -13.45
C VAL A 46 -10.39 2.79 -13.51
N ARG A 47 -11.57 3.19 -13.05
CA ARG A 47 -11.90 4.61 -12.93
C ARG A 47 -11.55 5.08 -11.52
N VAL A 48 -10.63 6.02 -11.44
CA VAL A 48 -10.16 6.65 -10.18
C VAL A 48 -10.56 8.11 -10.23
N ARG A 49 -11.43 8.53 -9.32
CA ARG A 49 -11.91 9.92 -9.19
C ARG A 49 -12.45 10.49 -10.50
N GLY A 50 -13.24 9.69 -11.22
CA GLY A 50 -13.80 10.06 -12.52
C GLY A 50 -12.86 9.87 -13.72
N GLU A 51 -11.54 9.76 -13.51
CA GLU A 51 -10.55 9.56 -14.58
C GLU A 51 -10.28 8.08 -14.85
N ILE A 52 -9.97 7.74 -16.09
CA ILE A 52 -9.61 6.37 -16.47
C ILE A 52 -8.11 6.17 -16.24
N LEU A 53 -7.78 5.21 -15.38
CA LEU A 53 -6.41 4.76 -15.13
C LEU A 53 -6.19 3.38 -15.76
N SER A 54 -5.23 3.28 -16.69
CA SER A 54 -4.75 2.00 -17.19
C SER A 54 -3.81 1.34 -16.18
N VAL A 55 -4.06 0.08 -15.86
CA VAL A 55 -3.27 -0.71 -14.91
C VAL A 55 -2.45 -1.75 -15.66
N ILE A 56 -1.14 -1.69 -15.50
CA ILE A 56 -0.17 -2.65 -16.06
C ILE A 56 0.11 -3.73 -15.02
N ASN A 57 -0.05 -5.00 -15.39
CA ASN A 57 0.50 -6.11 -14.64
C ASN A 57 2.03 -6.12 -14.80
N LEU A 58 2.74 -5.75 -13.74
CA LEU A 58 4.18 -5.56 -13.82
C LEU A 58 4.93 -6.88 -14.04
N GLU A 59 4.44 -8.01 -13.53
CA GLU A 59 5.04 -9.33 -13.81
C GLU A 59 5.00 -9.63 -15.31
N ARG A 60 3.85 -9.40 -15.96
CA ARG A 60 3.71 -9.59 -17.41
C ARG A 60 4.57 -8.61 -18.21
N PHE A 61 4.66 -7.36 -17.75
CA PHE A 61 5.52 -6.35 -18.37
C PHE A 61 7.00 -6.74 -18.31
N LEU A 62 7.45 -7.25 -17.17
CA LEU A 62 8.81 -7.75 -16.96
C LEU A 62 9.07 -9.15 -17.55
N ARG A 63 8.07 -9.74 -18.23
CA ARG A 63 8.11 -11.10 -18.80
C ARG A 63 8.32 -12.21 -17.76
N CYS A 64 7.91 -11.95 -16.53
CA CYS A 64 7.81 -12.93 -15.44
C CYS A 64 6.53 -13.75 -15.59
N LYS A 65 6.49 -14.93 -14.97
CA LYS A 65 5.29 -15.77 -14.93
C LYS A 65 4.29 -15.14 -13.95
N PRO A 66 3.12 -14.67 -14.41
CA PRO A 66 2.15 -14.04 -13.51
C PRO A 66 1.55 -15.08 -12.55
N ARG A 67 1.30 -14.66 -11.32
CA ARG A 67 0.49 -15.42 -10.36
C ARG A 67 -0.99 -14.98 -10.40
N PRO A 68 -1.91 -15.78 -9.82
CA PRO A 68 -3.27 -15.33 -9.54
C PRO A 68 -3.26 -14.06 -8.68
N TYR A 69 -4.26 -13.19 -8.88
CA TYR A 69 -4.37 -11.98 -8.07
C TYR A 69 -4.74 -12.32 -6.62
N SER A 70 -4.34 -11.45 -5.71
CA SER A 70 -4.69 -11.52 -4.29
C SER A 70 -5.33 -10.23 -3.82
N ILE A 71 -6.12 -10.30 -2.76
CA ILE A 71 -6.68 -9.11 -2.10
C ILE A 71 -5.60 -8.21 -1.50
N THR A 72 -4.39 -8.71 -1.29
CA THR A 72 -3.24 -7.93 -0.80
C THR A 72 -2.45 -7.25 -1.92
N ASP A 73 -2.70 -7.62 -3.18
CA ASP A 73 -2.05 -6.96 -4.31
C ASP A 73 -2.41 -5.47 -4.33
N SER A 74 -1.46 -4.64 -4.76
CA SER A 74 -1.55 -3.18 -4.71
C SER A 74 -1.34 -2.58 -6.10
N VAL A 75 -2.02 -1.48 -6.37
CA VAL A 75 -1.81 -0.65 -7.54
C VAL A 75 -1.08 0.62 -7.10
N ILE A 76 0.13 0.81 -7.62
CA ILE A 76 0.89 2.06 -7.46
C ILE A 76 0.58 2.92 -8.68
N VAL A 77 0.08 4.13 -8.45
CA VAL A 77 -0.20 5.10 -9.51
C VAL A 77 1.02 5.98 -9.70
N LEU A 78 1.61 5.92 -10.89
CA LEU A 78 2.71 6.75 -11.31
C LEU A 78 2.21 7.90 -12.18
N ALA A 79 2.69 9.12 -11.94
CA ALA A 79 2.37 10.31 -12.70
C ALA A 79 3.63 11.01 -13.23
N GLN A 80 3.60 11.43 -14.49
CA GLN A 80 4.64 12.25 -15.11
C GLN A 80 3.99 13.27 -16.07
N GLY A 81 3.91 14.52 -15.62
CA GLY A 81 3.10 15.55 -16.30
C GLY A 81 1.62 15.17 -16.26
N ASP A 82 0.92 15.29 -17.39
CA ASP A 82 -0.51 14.94 -17.50
C ASP A 82 -0.76 13.44 -17.67
N ARG A 83 0.29 12.61 -17.60
CA ARG A 83 0.22 11.18 -17.89
C ARG A 83 0.20 10.39 -16.58
N ARG A 84 -0.74 9.46 -16.45
CA ARG A 84 -0.92 8.61 -15.28
C ARG A 84 -0.95 7.13 -15.69
N VAL A 85 -0.34 6.26 -14.89
CA VAL A 85 -0.36 4.81 -15.09
C VAL A 85 -0.39 4.08 -13.76
N GLY A 86 -1.25 3.07 -13.63
CA GLY A 86 -1.19 2.13 -12.50
C GLY A 86 -0.23 0.99 -12.82
N ILE A 87 0.62 0.61 -11.88
CA ILE A 87 1.33 -0.67 -11.91
C ILE A 87 0.79 -1.56 -10.82
N LEU A 88 0.44 -2.78 -11.19
CA LEU A 88 0.01 -3.83 -10.27
C LEU A 88 1.23 -4.55 -9.72
N VAL A 89 1.33 -4.56 -8.39
CA VAL A 89 2.40 -5.19 -7.61
C VAL A 89 1.82 -6.07 -6.50
N HIS A 90 2.63 -6.92 -5.90
CA HIS A 90 2.13 -7.84 -4.86
C HIS A 90 2.05 -7.16 -3.50
N GLN A 91 3.12 -6.51 -3.07
CA GLN A 91 3.14 -5.78 -1.80
C GLN A 91 4.06 -4.57 -1.90
N VAL A 92 3.63 -3.46 -1.30
CA VAL A 92 4.45 -2.26 -1.13
C VAL A 92 5.13 -2.32 0.24
N HIS A 93 6.41 -1.96 0.32
CA HIS A 93 7.22 -2.06 1.54
C HIS A 93 7.47 -0.70 2.19
N GLU A 94 8.46 0.04 1.70
CA GLU A 94 8.95 1.28 2.32
C GLU A 94 9.49 2.24 1.26
N ILE A 95 9.66 3.51 1.63
CA ILE A 95 10.41 4.47 0.80
C ILE A 95 11.84 4.52 1.33
N GLN A 96 12.81 4.30 0.43
CA GLN A 96 14.21 4.36 0.78
C GLN A 96 14.98 5.36 -0.08
N THR A 97 15.81 6.16 0.58
CA THR A 97 16.72 7.08 -0.09
C THR A 97 18.01 6.35 -0.44
N ILE A 98 18.26 6.21 -1.75
CA ILE A 98 19.41 5.49 -2.30
C ILE A 98 20.34 6.51 -2.93
N SER A 99 21.62 6.45 -2.59
CA SER A 99 22.62 7.34 -3.18
C SER A 99 23.10 6.78 -4.52
N ALA A 100 23.39 7.65 -5.49
CA ALA A 100 23.75 7.21 -6.85
C ALA A 100 24.98 6.29 -6.92
N ASP A 101 25.87 6.37 -5.94
CA ASP A 101 27.04 5.48 -5.77
C ASP A 101 26.69 4.04 -5.38
N GLN A 102 25.51 3.83 -4.79
CA GLN A 102 25.00 2.50 -4.44
C GLN A 102 24.30 1.81 -5.63
N VAL A 103 23.99 2.57 -6.70
CA VAL A 103 23.27 2.05 -7.85
C VAL A 103 24.25 1.51 -8.88
N VAL A 104 24.23 0.19 -9.05
CA VAL A 104 24.99 -0.51 -10.10
C VAL A 104 24.17 -0.50 -11.39
N THR A 105 24.63 0.24 -12.39
CA THR A 105 23.95 0.36 -13.70
C THR A 105 24.47 -0.65 -14.74
N ASP A 106 25.71 -1.15 -14.58
CA ASP A 106 26.32 -2.16 -15.47
C ASP A 106 25.90 -3.61 -15.13
N TRP A 107 24.65 -3.79 -14.70
CA TRP A 107 24.11 -5.09 -14.29
C TRP A 107 23.78 -6.02 -15.50
N ALA A 108 24.02 -5.54 -16.72
CA ALA A 108 23.79 -6.25 -17.96
C ALA A 108 24.77 -7.42 -18.14
N GLY A 109 24.51 -8.55 -17.47
CA GLY A 109 25.28 -9.79 -17.68
C GLY A 109 25.21 -10.84 -16.59
N ARG A 110 24.60 -10.55 -15.42
CA ARG A 110 24.60 -11.47 -14.26
C ARG A 110 23.22 -11.78 -13.67
N SER A 111 22.13 -11.49 -14.39
CA SER A 111 20.78 -11.77 -13.88
C SER A 111 20.24 -13.11 -14.38
N PRO A 112 19.70 -13.98 -13.51
CA PRO A 112 18.85 -15.10 -13.94
C PRO A 112 17.49 -14.64 -14.50
N ILE A 113 17.17 -13.34 -14.42
CA ILE A 113 15.91 -12.73 -14.82
C ILE A 113 16.12 -11.91 -16.10
N SER A 114 15.38 -12.23 -17.16
CA SER A 114 15.43 -11.56 -18.47
C SER A 114 14.56 -10.29 -18.49
N ILE A 115 14.92 -9.30 -17.66
CA ILE A 115 14.26 -8.00 -17.65
C ILE A 115 14.78 -7.17 -18.84
N PRO A 116 13.92 -6.54 -19.65
CA PRO A 116 14.38 -5.64 -20.72
C PRO A 116 15.26 -4.52 -20.16
N THR A 117 16.44 -4.30 -20.74
CA THR A 117 17.43 -3.32 -20.23
C THR A 117 16.87 -1.90 -20.13
N ALA A 118 15.94 -1.52 -21.02
CA ALA A 118 15.30 -0.20 -21.01
C ALA A 118 14.36 0.02 -19.80
N THR A 119 13.98 -1.05 -19.11
CA THR A 119 13.06 -1.03 -17.97
C THR A 119 13.78 -0.88 -16.63
N LEU A 120 15.10 -1.03 -16.60
CA LEU A 120 15.89 -0.97 -15.38
C LEU A 120 16.77 0.28 -15.39
N THR A 121 16.66 1.11 -14.35
CA THR A 121 17.58 2.22 -14.09
C THR A 121 18.89 1.70 -13.49
N GLY A 122 18.81 0.70 -12.61
CA GLY A 122 19.97 0.04 -12.01
C GLY A 122 19.56 -0.99 -10.96
N VAL A 123 20.55 -1.56 -10.29
CA VAL A 123 20.35 -2.48 -9.16
C VAL A 123 21.09 -1.93 -7.95
N THR A 124 20.43 -1.96 -6.80
CA THR A 124 21.09 -1.68 -5.52
C THR A 124 20.92 -2.88 -4.59
N GLN A 125 21.70 -2.92 -3.51
CA GLN A 125 21.58 -3.92 -2.47
C GLN A 125 21.16 -3.25 -1.17
N ILE A 126 20.07 -3.72 -0.59
CA ILE A 126 19.46 -3.20 0.63
C ILE A 126 19.30 -4.38 1.59
N ASN A 127 19.96 -4.34 2.75
CA ASN A 127 19.91 -5.41 3.76
C ASN A 127 20.23 -6.79 3.16
N ASP A 128 21.32 -6.88 2.41
CA ASP A 128 21.76 -8.05 1.66
C ASP A 128 20.81 -8.56 0.55
N GLN A 129 19.69 -7.89 0.31
CA GLN A 129 18.75 -8.23 -0.74
C GLN A 129 18.91 -7.32 -1.95
N LEU A 130 18.86 -7.92 -3.15
CA LEU A 130 18.91 -7.15 -4.40
C LEU A 130 17.57 -6.46 -4.64
N VAL A 131 17.65 -5.19 -4.99
CA VAL A 131 16.50 -4.35 -5.35
C VAL A 131 16.71 -3.79 -6.75
N PHE A 132 15.77 -4.12 -7.64
CA PHE A 132 15.79 -3.71 -9.04
C PHE A 132 15.09 -2.36 -9.20
N LEU A 133 15.84 -1.30 -9.49
CA LEU A 133 15.29 0.04 -9.68
C LEU A 133 14.75 0.18 -11.09
N LEU A 134 13.45 0.38 -11.21
CA LEU A 134 12.74 0.44 -12.48
C LEU A 134 12.76 1.84 -13.06
N ASN A 135 12.99 1.90 -14.37
CA ASN A 135 12.82 3.10 -15.16
C ASN A 135 11.34 3.27 -15.52
N ALA A 136 10.65 4.16 -14.81
CA ALA A 136 9.24 4.44 -15.03
C ALA A 136 8.93 4.97 -16.45
N ALA A 137 9.88 5.62 -17.12
CA ALA A 137 9.69 6.11 -18.49
C ALA A 137 9.36 4.96 -19.46
N SER A 138 9.86 3.75 -19.20
CA SER A 138 9.52 2.56 -19.99
C SER A 138 8.05 2.16 -19.87
N LEU A 139 7.42 2.35 -18.71
CA LEU A 139 6.00 2.07 -18.45
C LEU A 139 5.10 3.08 -19.16
N PHE A 140 5.46 4.37 -19.07
CA PHE A 140 4.76 5.41 -19.82
C PHE A 140 4.94 5.22 -21.34
N GLY A 141 6.14 4.87 -21.80
CA GLY A 141 6.42 4.58 -23.21
C GLY A 141 5.57 3.42 -23.74
N TYR A 142 5.42 2.36 -22.96
CA TYR A 142 4.61 1.20 -23.31
C TYR A 142 3.14 1.54 -23.53
N LEU A 143 2.52 2.32 -22.63
CA LEU A 143 1.14 2.77 -22.82
C LEU A 143 0.98 3.66 -24.05
N HIS A 144 1.95 4.52 -24.34
CA HIS A 144 1.89 5.38 -25.52
C HIS A 144 1.95 4.57 -26.82
N ALA A 145 2.86 3.59 -26.90
CA ALA A 145 3.00 2.73 -28.07
C ALA A 145 1.82 1.78 -28.25
N SER A 146 1.09 1.51 -27.16
CA SER A 146 -0.07 0.61 -27.13
C SER A 146 -1.41 1.32 -27.32
N ALA A 147 -1.43 2.66 -27.29
CA ALA A 147 -2.63 3.40 -27.62
C ALA A 147 -2.90 3.26 -29.14
N PRO A 148 -4.12 2.86 -29.56
CA PRO A 148 -4.45 2.90 -30.98
C PRO A 148 -4.28 4.35 -31.48
N PRO A 149 -3.79 4.56 -32.72
CA PRO A 149 -3.74 5.90 -33.29
C PRO A 149 -5.16 6.44 -33.33
N VAL A 150 -5.44 7.43 -32.48
CA VAL A 150 -6.79 7.99 -32.32
C VAL A 150 -7.13 8.75 -33.60
N SER A 151 -7.82 8.11 -34.54
CA SER A 151 -8.64 8.80 -35.52
C SER A 151 -9.90 9.27 -34.81
N SER A 152 -10.05 10.58 -34.72
CA SER A 152 -11.26 11.27 -34.30
C SER A 152 -12.48 10.79 -35.08
N SER A 153 -13.34 10.02 -34.42
CA SER A 153 -14.76 9.94 -34.75
C SER A 153 -15.51 9.34 -33.55
N GLU A 154 -16.04 10.22 -32.71
CA GLU A 154 -17.19 9.91 -31.86
C GLU A 154 -18.36 9.57 -32.79
N GLN A 155 -18.67 8.29 -32.97
CA GLN A 155 -20.01 7.82 -33.35
C GLN A 155 -20.07 6.29 -33.26
N ASP A 156 -21.19 5.84 -32.72
CA ASP A 156 -21.72 4.47 -32.81
C ASP A 156 -21.21 3.44 -31.79
N LEU A 157 -21.78 3.49 -30.58
CA LEU A 157 -21.97 2.31 -29.73
C LEU A 157 -23.43 2.20 -29.30
N SER A 158 -24.30 1.93 -30.28
CA SER A 158 -25.55 1.19 -30.07
C SER A 158 -25.47 -0.05 -30.97
N GLY A 159 -25.08 -1.19 -30.39
CA GLY A 159 -24.94 -2.45 -31.11
C GLY A 159 -25.27 -3.62 -30.18
N ASP A 160 -26.28 -4.38 -30.57
CA ASP A 160 -26.97 -5.40 -29.81
C ASP A 160 -26.06 -6.55 -29.33
N ALA A 161 -26.27 -6.98 -28.09
CA ALA A 161 -25.59 -8.09 -27.47
C ALA A 161 -26.30 -9.42 -27.79
N GLU A 162 -26.11 -9.96 -28.99
CA GLU A 162 -26.40 -11.38 -29.25
C GLU A 162 -25.33 -12.05 -30.10
N SER A 163 -24.96 -13.26 -29.65
CA SER A 163 -24.15 -14.31 -30.31
C SER A 163 -22.62 -14.17 -30.34
N LEU A 164 -21.95 -14.68 -29.30
CA LEU A 164 -20.55 -15.16 -29.40
C LEU A 164 -20.34 -16.50 -28.66
N SER A 165 -19.63 -17.41 -29.32
CA SER A 165 -19.38 -18.81 -28.98
C SER A 165 -18.41 -19.02 -27.80
N GLY A 166 -18.50 -20.20 -27.17
CA GLY A 166 -18.01 -20.53 -25.81
C GLY A 166 -16.50 -20.47 -25.49
N SER A 167 -15.61 -19.99 -26.36
CA SER A 167 -14.20 -19.73 -26.01
C SER A 167 -13.94 -18.29 -25.53
N ASP A 168 -14.87 -17.37 -25.76
CA ASP A 168 -14.68 -15.93 -25.54
C ASP A 168 -15.09 -15.45 -24.14
N ARG A 169 -15.74 -16.31 -23.35
CA ARG A 169 -16.18 -15.97 -21.99
C ARG A 169 -15.05 -15.80 -20.98
N ALA A 170 -13.88 -16.41 -21.22
CA ALA A 170 -12.75 -16.33 -20.30
C ALA A 170 -12.12 -14.92 -20.24
N HIS A 171 -12.35 -14.08 -21.25
CA HIS A 171 -11.77 -12.73 -21.35
C HIS A 171 -12.71 -11.63 -20.80
N SER A 172 -13.93 -12.01 -20.41
CA SER A 172 -14.96 -11.05 -19.97
C SER A 172 -14.94 -10.75 -18.47
N TYR A 173 -14.29 -11.58 -17.65
CA TYR A 173 -14.28 -11.43 -16.19
C TYR A 173 -12.88 -11.15 -15.67
N PHE A 174 -12.75 -10.03 -14.94
CA PHE A 174 -11.58 -9.78 -14.12
C PHE A 174 -11.47 -10.86 -13.04
N PHE A 175 -10.36 -11.60 -13.07
CA PHE A 175 -10.00 -12.65 -12.14
C PHE A 175 -11.08 -13.73 -11.94
N PRO A 176 -11.29 -14.63 -12.92
CA PRO A 176 -12.35 -15.63 -12.86
C PRO A 176 -12.21 -16.63 -11.70
N GLU A 177 -10.99 -16.80 -11.18
CA GLU A 177 -10.66 -17.73 -10.08
C GLU A 177 -10.99 -17.17 -8.68
N ALA A 178 -11.33 -15.88 -8.57
CA ALA A 178 -11.65 -15.24 -7.29
C ALA A 178 -12.84 -15.90 -6.59
N THR A 179 -12.74 -16.09 -5.28
CA THR A 179 -13.86 -16.49 -4.41
C THR A 179 -14.94 -15.40 -4.36
N PRO A 180 -16.18 -15.72 -3.95
CA PRO A 180 -17.25 -14.71 -3.83
C PRO A 180 -16.89 -13.55 -2.89
N GLU A 181 -16.22 -13.84 -1.77
CA GLU A 181 -15.78 -12.85 -0.79
C GLU A 181 -14.73 -11.90 -1.37
N GLU A 182 -13.71 -12.44 -2.04
CA GLU A 182 -12.68 -11.63 -2.72
C GLU A 182 -13.28 -10.74 -3.82
N ARG A 183 -14.25 -11.26 -4.59
CA ARG A 183 -14.95 -10.46 -5.61
C ARG A 183 -15.69 -9.28 -5.01
N GLU A 184 -16.31 -9.46 -3.85
CA GLU A 184 -16.99 -8.38 -3.14
C GLU A 184 -16.01 -7.31 -2.68
N ILE A 185 -14.84 -7.72 -2.15
CA ILE A 185 -13.75 -6.81 -1.78
C ILE A 185 -13.27 -6.00 -2.99
N PHE A 186 -12.99 -6.67 -4.12
CA PHE A 186 -12.54 -6.00 -5.34
C PHE A 186 -13.58 -5.00 -5.88
N LEU A 187 -14.85 -5.39 -5.89
CA LEU A 187 -15.97 -4.53 -6.30
C LEU A 187 -16.12 -3.32 -5.38
N HIS A 188 -16.00 -3.51 -4.07
CA HIS A 188 -16.10 -2.45 -3.08
C HIS A 188 -14.98 -1.42 -3.28
N ARG A 189 -13.73 -1.88 -3.45
CA ARG A 189 -12.58 -1.00 -3.74
C ARG A 189 -12.79 -0.19 -5.01
N ALA A 190 -13.27 -0.82 -6.08
CA ALA A 190 -13.55 -0.12 -7.34
C ALA A 190 -14.60 0.98 -7.15
N LYS A 191 -15.64 0.75 -6.33
CA LYS A 191 -16.64 1.78 -6.00
C LYS A 191 -16.05 2.91 -5.18
N ASN A 192 -15.23 2.62 -4.18
CA ASN A 192 -14.61 3.66 -3.35
C ASN A 192 -13.72 4.60 -4.16
N LEU A 193 -13.06 4.06 -5.20
CA LEU A 193 -12.27 4.86 -6.16
C LEU A 193 -13.14 5.74 -7.07
N LEU A 194 -14.41 5.39 -7.32
CA LEU A 194 -15.36 6.19 -8.10
C LEU A 194 -15.92 7.38 -7.31
N TYR A 195 -16.24 7.19 -6.03
CA TYR A 195 -17.00 8.15 -5.22
C TYR A 195 -16.18 9.27 -4.58
N GLN A 196 -14.86 9.33 -4.80
CA GLN A 196 -14.07 10.51 -4.45
C GLN A 196 -14.26 11.61 -5.50
N THR A 197 -15.41 12.26 -5.49
CA THR A 197 -15.62 13.57 -6.14
C THR A 197 -16.65 14.36 -5.34
N GLU A 198 -16.19 15.25 -4.46
CA GLU A 198 -16.80 16.53 -4.05
C GLU A 198 -16.24 17.01 -2.70
N THR A 199 -14.97 17.43 -2.66
CA THR A 199 -14.57 18.68 -1.98
C THR A 199 -13.25 19.16 -2.58
N GLN A 200 -13.15 20.46 -2.79
CA GLN A 200 -11.97 21.16 -3.29
C GLN A 200 -10.74 20.88 -2.41
N ASP A 201 -9.55 20.94 -3.02
CA ASP A 201 -8.22 20.74 -2.45
C ASP A 201 -7.76 19.30 -2.15
N ALA A 202 -7.36 18.58 -3.20
CA ALA A 202 -6.50 17.39 -3.07
C ALA A 202 -5.15 17.68 -2.39
N SER A 203 -4.78 18.95 -2.19
CA SER A 203 -3.62 19.38 -1.41
C SER A 203 -3.83 19.36 0.11
N GLN A 204 -5.03 19.03 0.59
CA GLN A 204 -5.38 19.01 2.02
C GLN A 204 -5.77 17.63 2.55
N LEU A 205 -5.76 16.57 1.73
CA LEU A 205 -6.15 15.23 2.17
C LEU A 205 -5.02 14.58 3.00
N ILE A 206 -5.38 14.01 4.14
CA ILE A 206 -4.46 13.28 5.02
C ILE A 206 -4.53 11.78 4.65
N PRO A 207 -3.42 11.17 4.22
CA PRO A 207 -3.36 9.73 3.99
C PRO A 207 -3.30 8.98 5.32
N LEU A 208 -4.17 7.99 5.48
CA LEU A 208 -4.31 7.17 6.68
C LEU A 208 -4.27 5.68 6.32
N ALA A 209 -3.37 4.92 6.94
CA ALA A 209 -3.43 3.47 6.94
C ALA A 209 -4.52 3.00 7.91
N VAL A 210 -5.40 2.12 7.45
CA VAL A 210 -6.46 1.48 8.24
C VAL A 210 -5.95 0.15 8.76
N ILE A 211 -5.95 -0.02 10.08
CA ILE A 211 -5.54 -1.23 10.77
C ILE A 211 -6.71 -1.82 11.57
N GLY A 212 -6.73 -3.14 11.69
CA GLY A 212 -7.64 -3.88 12.55
C GLY A 212 -7.00 -4.15 13.91
N LEU A 213 -7.73 -3.84 14.99
CA LEU A 213 -7.40 -4.24 16.36
C LEU A 213 -8.66 -4.81 17.02
N GLY A 214 -8.69 -6.13 17.24
CA GLY A 214 -9.85 -6.85 17.70
C GLY A 214 -11.01 -6.75 16.70
N ASN A 215 -12.10 -6.12 17.11
CA ASN A 215 -13.31 -5.91 16.29
C ASN A 215 -13.48 -4.45 15.84
N GLU A 216 -12.45 -3.62 16.01
CA GLU A 216 -12.48 -2.19 15.72
C GLU A 216 -11.42 -1.80 14.70
N TYR A 217 -11.72 -0.74 13.93
CA TYR A 217 -10.80 -0.19 12.93
C TYR A 217 -10.16 1.09 13.44
N PHE A 218 -8.87 1.23 13.20
CA PHE A 218 -8.11 2.41 13.55
C PHE A 218 -7.36 2.99 12.35
N GLY A 219 -7.30 4.31 12.26
CA GLY A 219 -6.57 5.04 11.24
C GLY A 219 -5.24 5.57 11.80
N ILE A 220 -4.16 5.38 11.05
CA ILE A 220 -2.82 5.86 11.39
C ILE A 220 -2.31 6.72 10.24
N GLU A 221 -1.76 7.90 10.53
CA GLU A 221 -1.17 8.77 9.51
C GLU A 221 -0.04 8.06 8.78
N LEU A 222 -0.12 8.01 7.45
CA LEU A 222 0.85 7.30 6.64
C LEU A 222 2.24 7.94 6.72
N ASP A 223 2.30 9.24 7.00
CA ASP A 223 3.55 10.02 7.12
C ASP A 223 4.50 9.51 8.21
N ILE A 224 3.96 8.88 9.27
CA ILE A 224 4.76 8.30 10.36
C ILE A 224 5.00 6.80 10.19
N VAL A 225 4.42 6.17 9.15
CA VAL A 225 4.58 4.74 8.88
C VAL A 225 5.82 4.52 8.01
N ARG A 226 6.79 3.76 8.54
CA ARG A 226 8.01 3.38 7.81
C ARG A 226 7.78 2.16 6.93
N GLU A 227 7.23 1.10 7.51
CA GLU A 227 6.94 -0.16 6.81
C GLU A 227 5.92 -1.00 7.57
N PHE A 228 5.27 -1.93 6.87
CA PHE A 228 4.49 -3.00 7.48
C PHE A 228 5.32 -4.28 7.51
N THR A 229 5.30 -5.02 8.61
CA THR A 229 6.15 -6.20 8.78
C THR A 229 5.44 -7.32 9.53
N ASP A 230 5.93 -8.54 9.36
CA ASP A 230 5.48 -9.68 10.15
C ASP A 230 6.24 -9.72 11.48
N VAL A 231 5.53 -9.94 12.58
CA VAL A 231 6.11 -10.14 13.90
C VAL A 231 6.71 -11.54 13.98
N ARG A 232 8.03 -11.62 14.20
CA ARG A 232 8.76 -12.90 14.32
C ARG A 232 9.76 -12.84 15.46
N GLN A 233 9.89 -13.95 16.19
CA GLN A 233 10.92 -14.15 17.22
C GLN A 233 11.04 -12.99 18.22
N VAL A 234 9.92 -12.63 18.86
CA VAL A 234 9.90 -11.58 19.87
C VAL A 234 10.64 -12.03 21.13
N THR A 235 11.58 -11.21 21.58
CA THR A 235 12.33 -11.36 22.82
C THR A 235 11.72 -10.43 23.87
N PRO A 236 11.04 -10.94 24.91
CA PRO A 236 10.45 -10.11 25.96
C PRO A 236 11.53 -9.29 26.68
N ILE A 237 11.22 -8.04 27.02
CA ILE A 237 12.10 -7.17 27.78
C ILE A 237 11.65 -7.17 29.25
N PRO A 238 12.53 -7.50 30.21
CA PRO A 238 12.18 -7.46 31.63
C PRO A 238 11.94 -6.02 32.09
N CYS A 239 11.05 -5.85 33.08
CA CYS A 239 10.77 -4.57 33.74
C CYS A 239 10.20 -3.46 32.83
N CYS A 240 9.73 -3.77 31.62
CA CYS A 240 9.05 -2.81 30.77
C CYS A 240 7.57 -2.63 31.15
N PRO A 241 6.97 -1.47 30.80
CA PRO A 241 5.54 -1.24 30.93
C PRO A 241 4.70 -2.30 30.19
N ALA A 242 3.46 -2.51 30.62
CA ALA A 242 2.58 -3.55 30.07
C ALA A 242 2.23 -3.39 28.58
N HIS A 243 2.43 -2.19 28.01
CA HIS A 243 2.24 -1.95 26.58
C HIS A 243 3.45 -2.35 25.73
N VAL A 244 4.59 -2.70 26.33
CA VAL A 244 5.78 -3.17 25.60
C VAL A 244 5.73 -4.69 25.51
N VAL A 245 5.62 -5.20 24.29
CA VAL A 245 5.55 -6.64 24.01
C VAL A 245 6.95 -7.26 24.07
N GLY A 246 7.94 -6.55 23.56
CA GLY A 246 9.34 -6.98 23.57
C GLY A 246 10.13 -6.37 22.42
N ASN A 247 11.26 -6.99 22.08
CA ASN A 247 12.07 -6.61 20.93
C ASN A 247 12.04 -7.70 19.86
N MET A 248 12.09 -7.32 18.59
CA MET A 248 12.40 -8.23 17.49
C MET A 248 13.58 -7.71 16.68
N ASN A 249 14.25 -8.60 15.97
CA ASN A 249 15.25 -8.20 14.99
C ASN A 249 14.54 -7.90 13.66
N LEU A 250 14.60 -6.64 13.23
CA LEU A 250 14.15 -6.23 11.91
C LEU A 250 15.37 -5.86 11.07
N ARG A 251 15.81 -6.80 10.23
CA ARG A 251 16.90 -6.62 9.26
C ARG A 251 18.24 -6.17 9.86
N GLY A 252 18.57 -6.65 11.05
CA GLY A 252 19.79 -6.32 11.77
C GLY A 252 19.62 -5.21 12.81
N GLU A 253 18.49 -4.50 12.80
CA GLU A 253 18.13 -3.50 13.80
C GLU A 253 17.23 -4.08 14.87
N ILE A 254 17.37 -3.59 16.11
CA ILE A 254 16.49 -3.95 17.22
C ILE A 254 15.25 -3.06 17.13
N LEU A 255 14.10 -3.68 16.87
CA LEU A 255 12.81 -3.00 16.87
C LEU A 255 12.05 -3.33 18.15
N THR A 256 11.67 -2.32 18.92
CA THR A 256 10.78 -2.48 20.07
C THR A 256 9.33 -2.57 19.60
N LEU A 257 8.64 -3.63 19.99
CA LEU A 257 7.24 -3.87 19.72
C LEU A 257 6.38 -3.40 20.87
N VAL A 258 5.33 -2.65 20.55
CA VAL A 258 4.33 -2.13 21.48
C VAL A 258 2.93 -2.59 21.09
N ASP A 259 2.10 -2.83 22.09
CA ASP A 259 0.69 -3.15 21.96
C ASP A 259 -0.14 -2.01 22.56
N VAL A 260 -0.93 -1.35 21.71
CA VAL A 260 -1.80 -0.24 22.11
C VAL A 260 -3.16 -0.72 22.61
N ARG A 261 -3.54 -1.99 22.41
CA ARG A 261 -4.85 -2.53 22.82
C ARG A 261 -5.17 -2.27 24.29
N PRO A 262 -4.24 -2.49 25.25
CA PRO A 262 -4.49 -2.19 26.66
C PRO A 262 -4.80 -0.71 26.92
N SER A 263 -4.11 0.19 26.20
CA SER A 263 -4.26 1.65 26.35
C SER A 263 -5.55 2.16 25.71
N LEU A 264 -6.04 1.47 24.67
CA LEU A 264 -7.29 1.79 23.97
C LEU A 264 -8.51 1.10 24.58
N SER A 265 -8.33 0.28 25.63
CA SER A 265 -9.37 -0.58 26.21
C SER A 265 -10.01 -1.56 25.22
N VAL A 266 -9.27 -1.95 24.17
CA VAL A 266 -9.73 -2.91 23.17
C VAL A 266 -9.74 -4.31 23.77
N VAL A 267 -10.90 -4.99 23.69
CA VAL A 267 -11.03 -6.36 24.21
C VAL A 267 -10.21 -7.29 23.33
N THR A 268 -9.08 -7.76 23.88
CA THR A 268 -8.25 -8.78 23.21
C THR A 268 -8.82 -10.16 23.54
N THR A 269 -9.27 -10.90 22.53
CA THR A 269 -9.63 -12.32 22.70
C THR A 269 -8.36 -13.17 22.68
N ALA A 270 -8.29 -14.22 23.50
CA ALA A 270 -7.09 -15.06 23.68
C ALA A 270 -6.62 -15.84 22.43
N GLN A 271 -7.17 -15.55 21.24
CA GLN A 271 -6.92 -16.24 19.98
C GLN A 271 -6.33 -15.33 18.89
N THR A 272 -6.18 -14.02 19.12
CA THR A 272 -5.52 -13.13 18.15
C THR A 272 -4.00 -13.16 18.35
N THR A 273 -3.33 -14.09 17.65
CA THR A 273 -1.90 -13.94 17.40
C THR A 273 -1.74 -12.81 16.39
N SER A 274 -1.41 -11.62 16.89
CA SER A 274 -1.11 -10.46 16.06
C SER A 274 0.24 -10.67 15.39
N ASP A 275 0.19 -11.26 14.19
CA ASP A 275 1.36 -11.66 13.40
C ASP A 275 1.91 -10.49 12.58
N GLN A 276 1.28 -9.32 12.63
CA GLN A 276 1.68 -8.12 11.90
C GLN A 276 2.04 -6.98 12.84
N ALA A 277 2.93 -6.11 12.37
CA ALA A 277 3.27 -4.86 13.01
C ALA A 277 3.43 -3.74 11.98
N VAL A 278 3.02 -2.54 12.39
CA VAL A 278 3.29 -1.29 11.68
C VAL A 278 4.53 -0.67 12.30
N VAL A 279 5.62 -0.55 11.54
CA VAL A 279 6.81 0.15 12.00
C VAL A 279 6.56 1.64 11.84
N LEU A 280 6.65 2.36 12.95
CA LEU A 280 6.41 3.78 13.05
C LEU A 280 7.73 4.48 13.34
N GLN A 281 7.90 5.66 12.74
CA GLN A 281 9.00 6.55 13.06
C GLN A 281 8.45 7.92 13.39
N VAL A 282 8.71 8.37 14.62
CA VAL A 282 8.38 9.72 15.09
C VAL A 282 9.67 10.33 15.62
N GLU A 283 10.14 11.37 14.95
CA GLU A 283 11.46 11.97 15.20
C GLU A 283 12.57 10.90 15.10
N ASP A 284 13.35 10.71 16.17
CA ASP A 284 14.44 9.73 16.23
C ASP A 284 13.99 8.37 16.83
N ILE A 285 12.71 8.23 17.19
CA ILE A 285 12.16 7.03 17.81
C ILE A 285 11.54 6.13 16.75
N ILE A 286 12.04 4.89 16.66
CA ILE A 286 11.49 3.84 15.80
C ILE A 286 10.88 2.75 16.69
N VAL A 287 9.62 2.41 16.42
CA VAL A 287 8.85 1.44 17.21
C VAL A 287 7.95 0.63 16.28
N GLY A 288 7.70 -0.64 16.61
CA GLY A 288 6.72 -1.46 15.92
C GLY A 288 5.42 -1.51 16.71
N LEU A 289 4.35 -1.01 16.13
CA LEU A 289 3.00 -1.16 16.66
C LEU A 289 2.44 -2.52 16.24
N GLN A 290 2.16 -3.40 17.19
CA GLN A 290 1.55 -4.68 16.91
C GLN A 290 0.08 -4.51 16.51
N VAL A 291 -0.31 -5.14 15.40
CA VAL A 291 -1.67 -5.06 14.83
C VAL A 291 -2.18 -6.45 14.44
N ASP A 292 -3.49 -6.62 14.39
CA ASP A 292 -4.06 -7.89 13.95
C ASP A 292 -4.03 -7.99 12.42
N GLU A 293 -4.35 -6.89 11.73
CA GLU A 293 -4.29 -6.80 10.26
C GLU A 293 -4.13 -5.36 9.76
N VAL A 294 -3.61 -5.23 8.54
CA VAL A 294 -3.60 -3.98 7.77
C VAL A 294 -4.67 -4.06 6.67
N CYS A 295 -5.71 -3.25 6.77
CA CYS A 295 -6.92 -3.39 5.95
C CYS A 295 -6.88 -2.58 4.65
N ASP A 296 -6.60 -1.28 4.72
CA ASP A 296 -6.71 -0.33 3.60
C ASP A 296 -5.83 0.91 3.80
N VAL A 297 -5.68 1.74 2.77
CA VAL A 297 -5.17 3.12 2.90
C VAL A 297 -6.24 4.07 2.39
N VAL A 298 -6.71 4.95 3.28
CA VAL A 298 -7.78 5.92 3.01
C VAL A 298 -7.26 7.34 3.06
N TYR A 299 -7.83 8.22 2.25
CA TYR A 299 -7.49 9.65 2.24
C TYR A 299 -8.69 10.41 2.79
N LEU A 300 -8.50 11.13 3.89
CA LEU A 300 -9.56 11.87 4.56
C LEU A 300 -9.30 13.37 4.52
N HIS A 301 -10.34 14.16 4.29
CA HIS A 301 -10.23 15.59 4.49
C HIS A 301 -10.25 15.89 6.00
N PRO A 302 -9.48 16.86 6.50
CA PRO A 302 -9.50 17.24 7.92
C PRO A 302 -10.90 17.58 8.44
N SER A 303 -11.81 18.03 7.57
CA SER A 303 -13.22 18.30 7.93
C SER A 303 -14.06 17.04 8.17
N ASP A 304 -13.65 15.90 7.63
CA ASP A 304 -14.37 14.63 7.77
C ASP A 304 -14.03 13.95 9.10
N ILE A 305 -12.93 14.37 9.73
CA ILE A 305 -12.51 13.94 11.04
C ILE A 305 -13.40 14.61 12.07
N LYS A 306 -14.33 13.83 12.62
CA LYS A 306 -15.23 14.27 13.69
C LYS A 306 -14.57 14.05 15.05
N PRO A 307 -14.88 14.90 16.05
CA PRO A 307 -14.42 14.67 17.41
C PRO A 307 -14.88 13.29 17.90
N VAL A 308 -14.04 12.67 18.72
CA VAL A 308 -14.29 11.33 19.26
C VAL A 308 -15.65 11.30 19.98
N PRO A 309 -16.54 10.34 19.68
CA PRO A 309 -17.84 10.26 20.32
C PRO A 309 -17.70 10.12 21.85
N ASN A 310 -18.54 10.86 22.59
CA ASN A 310 -18.52 10.86 24.06
C ASN A 310 -18.67 9.48 24.72
N ALA A 311 -19.12 8.45 23.99
CA ALA A 311 -19.23 7.08 24.48
C ALA A 311 -17.87 6.38 24.70
N VAL A 312 -16.80 6.86 24.05
CA VAL A 312 -15.43 6.29 24.12
C VAL A 312 -14.58 7.02 25.19
N ARG A 313 -15.19 7.90 26.00
CA ARG A 313 -14.53 8.88 26.91
C ARG A 313 -13.77 8.34 28.12
N ASN A 314 -13.71 7.05 28.32
CA ASN A 314 -13.02 6.50 29.48
C ASN A 314 -11.54 6.27 29.09
N SER A 315 -10.66 7.23 29.44
CA SER A 315 -9.19 7.19 29.30
C SER A 315 -8.58 7.18 27.89
N THR A 316 -9.34 6.91 26.83
CA THR A 316 -8.82 6.79 25.45
C THR A 316 -8.70 8.13 24.68
N GLU A 317 -9.34 9.20 25.16
CA GLU A 317 -9.35 10.52 24.47
C GLU A 317 -7.94 11.10 24.26
N ASP A 318 -6.96 10.76 25.11
CA ASP A 318 -5.63 11.33 25.00
C ASP A 318 -4.84 10.83 23.79
N TYR A 319 -5.20 9.68 23.22
CA TYR A 319 -4.46 9.05 22.12
C TYR A 319 -5.26 9.03 20.81
N LEU A 320 -6.34 9.79 20.72
CA LEU A 320 -7.21 9.85 19.53
C LEU A 320 -7.28 11.28 18.99
N LYS A 321 -7.02 11.45 17.69
CA LYS A 321 -7.22 12.72 16.97
C LYS A 321 -8.69 12.96 16.64
N GLY A 322 -9.44 11.89 16.43
CA GLY A 322 -10.84 11.95 16.05
C GLY A 322 -11.39 10.61 15.57
N SER A 323 -12.51 10.67 14.86
CA SER A 323 -13.17 9.51 14.26
C SER A 323 -13.69 9.86 12.87
N ALA A 324 -13.70 8.88 11.99
CA ALA A 324 -14.20 9.03 10.64
C ALA A 324 -14.97 7.76 10.22
N PRO A 325 -15.95 7.86 9.31
CA PRO A 325 -16.64 6.69 8.82
C PRO A 325 -15.71 5.83 7.96
N TYR A 326 -15.72 4.52 8.18
CA TYR A 326 -15.03 3.54 7.35
C TYR A 326 -15.95 2.35 7.10
N GLN A 327 -16.31 2.13 5.83
CA GLN A 327 -17.32 1.14 5.42
C GLN A 327 -18.66 1.34 6.14
N THR A 328 -19.13 0.37 6.93
CA THR A 328 -20.34 0.42 7.75
C THR A 328 -20.07 0.76 9.22
N ALA A 329 -18.80 0.95 9.59
CA ALA A 329 -18.34 1.18 10.95
C ALA A 329 -17.73 2.58 11.13
N MET A 330 -17.49 2.96 12.38
CA MET A 330 -16.68 4.13 12.72
C MET A 330 -15.24 3.68 12.93
N MET A 331 -14.31 4.36 12.28
CA MET A 331 -12.87 4.20 12.49
C MET A 331 -12.36 5.32 13.38
N SER A 332 -11.53 4.97 14.36
CA SER A 332 -10.90 5.94 15.26
C SER A 332 -9.50 6.29 14.76
N ILE A 333 -9.14 7.58 14.70
CA ILE A 333 -7.83 8.03 14.21
C ILE A 333 -6.89 8.17 15.40
N LEU A 334 -5.80 7.42 15.40
CA LEU A 334 -4.83 7.36 16.49
C LEU A 334 -3.84 8.52 16.41
N ASP A 335 -3.61 9.17 17.55
CA ASP A 335 -2.52 10.12 17.73
C ASP A 335 -1.27 9.40 18.26
N LEU A 336 -0.56 8.71 17.37
CA LEU A 336 0.61 7.93 17.76
C LEU A 336 1.81 8.80 18.13
N ALA A 337 1.93 10.01 17.60
CA ALA A 337 2.96 10.95 18.05
C ALA A 337 2.75 11.32 19.53
N LYS A 338 1.50 11.58 19.92
CA LYS A 338 1.14 11.82 21.33
C LYS A 338 1.29 10.54 22.18
N PHE A 339 0.92 9.38 21.65
CA PHE A 339 1.12 8.09 22.34
C PHE A 339 2.60 7.82 22.63
N LEU A 340 3.50 8.07 21.68
CA LEU A 340 4.93 7.81 21.85
C LEU A 340 5.63 8.85 22.73
N SER A 341 5.16 10.10 22.71
CA SER A 341 5.71 11.17 23.55
C SER A 341 5.20 11.15 25.00
N GLN A 342 3.96 10.68 25.24
CA GLN A 342 3.36 10.61 26.59
C GLN A 342 3.36 9.21 27.19
N GLY A 343 3.38 8.17 26.35
CA GLY A 343 3.34 6.76 26.72
C GLY A 343 4.73 6.11 26.75
N GLY A 344 5.50 6.39 27.80
CA GLY A 344 6.31 5.36 28.48
C GLY A 344 7.42 4.61 27.73
N LEU A 345 7.95 5.11 26.61
CA LEU A 345 9.24 4.62 26.09
C LEU A 345 10.45 5.11 26.93
N VAL A 346 10.24 6.08 27.82
CA VAL A 346 11.23 6.55 28.78
C VAL A 346 11.17 5.68 30.03
N VAL A 347 12.22 4.91 30.27
CA VAL A 347 12.50 4.30 31.58
C VAL A 347 13.15 5.39 32.43
N ASP A 348 12.43 5.94 33.42
CA ASP A 348 13.07 6.79 34.42
C ASP A 348 14.08 5.94 35.21
N GLU A 349 15.38 6.16 34.96
CA GLU A 349 16.46 5.68 35.83
C GLU A 349 16.45 6.48 37.14
N GLU A 350 15.49 6.22 38.02
CA GLU A 350 15.70 6.45 39.45
C GLU A 350 15.65 5.12 40.19
N VAL A 351 16.83 4.49 40.28
CA VAL A 351 17.09 3.46 41.29
C VAL A 351 17.32 4.20 42.61
N ALA A 352 16.37 4.08 43.53
CA ALA A 352 16.41 4.60 44.89
C ALA A 352 17.49 3.96 45.76
#